data_AF-A0AAN0K286-F1
#
_entry.id   AF-A0AAN0K286-F1
#
_cell.length_a   1.000
_cell.length_b   1.000
_cell.length_c   1.000
_cell.angle_alpha   90.00
_cell.angle_beta   90.00
_cell.angle_gamma   90.00
#
_symmetry.space_group_name_H-M   'P 1'
#
loop_
_entity.id
_entity.type
_entity.pdbx_description
1 polymer ?
#
loop_
_entity_poly.entity_id
_entity_poly.type
_entity_poly.pdbx_seq_one_letter_code
_entity_poly.pdbx_strand_id
1 'polypeptide(L)'
;MSQGGAVIKRGLGLIFFGGAPPATDIPTESLNLLRREFSYWYPLTLRVSGKDLIPNHLTYFVYNHVAIWPTPARTEGQTESLLSGEYCRWPEGIRGNGHLLLNSEKMSKSTGNFLTLRQSIERFSAD
;
A
#
# COMPACT_ATOMS: atom_id res chain seq x y z
N MET A 1 10.80 -3.61 30.35
CA MET A 1 10.40 -3.10 29.02
C MET A 1 11.50 -3.50 28.04
N SER A 2 11.22 -4.40 27.10
CA SER A 2 12.23 -5.20 26.39
C SER A 2 12.98 -4.40 25.32
N GLN A 3 14.31 -4.54 25.28
CA GLN A 3 15.17 -3.89 24.31
C GLN A 3 14.79 -4.22 22.84
N GLY A 4 14.12 -5.36 22.59
CA GLY A 4 13.68 -5.78 21.26
C GLY A 4 12.68 -4.84 20.58
N GLY A 5 11.79 -4.18 21.32
CA GLY A 5 10.80 -3.26 20.73
C GLY A 5 11.43 -1.98 20.17
N ALA A 6 12.53 -1.52 20.77
CA ALA A 6 13.28 -0.35 20.31
C ALA A 6 14.17 -0.65 19.09
N VAL A 7 14.56 -1.91 18.89
CA VAL A 7 15.35 -2.36 17.73
C VAL A 7 14.47 -2.46 16.48
N ILE A 8 13.27 -3.04 16.60
CA ILE A 8 12.31 -3.15 15.49
C ILE A 8 11.89 -1.76 14.99
N LYS A 9 11.57 -0.83 15.90
CA LYS A 9 11.22 0.56 15.53
C LYS A 9 12.34 1.27 14.77
N ARG A 10 13.60 1.02 15.13
CA ARG A 10 14.76 1.65 14.48
C ARG A 10 15.13 0.98 13.15
N GLY A 11 14.94 -0.34 13.01
CA GLY A 11 15.10 -1.05 11.73
C GLY A 11 14.09 -0.60 10.67
N LEU A 12 12.82 -0.48 11.04
CA LEU A 12 11.79 0.10 10.16
C LEU A 12 12.07 1.58 9.85
N GLY A 13 12.67 2.30 10.81
CA GLY A 13 13.16 3.66 10.62
C GLY A 13 14.11 3.78 9.43
N LEU A 14 15.16 2.95 9.41
CA LEU A 14 16.11 2.89 8.29
C LEU A 14 15.42 2.55 6.96
N ILE A 15 14.53 1.55 6.95
CA ILE A 15 13.91 1.08 5.71
C ILE A 15 13.02 2.16 5.10
N PHE A 16 12.13 2.78 5.89
CA PHE A 16 11.11 3.71 5.38
C PHE A 16 11.53 5.17 5.33
N PHE A 17 12.42 5.61 6.21
CA PHE A 17 12.84 7.02 6.33
C PHE A 17 14.34 7.21 6.08
N GLY A 18 15.14 6.20 6.38
CA GLY A 18 16.60 6.26 6.24
C GLY A 18 17.30 6.52 7.56
N GLY A 19 18.56 6.92 7.47
CA GLY A 19 19.41 7.17 8.64
C GLY A 19 20.41 6.04 8.92
N ALA A 20 20.91 5.99 10.14
CA ALA A 20 21.93 5.04 10.55
C ALA A 20 21.33 3.65 10.84
N PRO A 21 22.07 2.56 10.57
CA PRO A 21 21.61 1.22 10.92
C PRO A 21 21.46 1.06 12.43
N PRO A 22 20.39 0.40 12.91
CA PRO A 22 20.22 0.10 14.33
C PRO A 22 21.24 -0.94 14.81
N ALA A 23 21.48 -0.96 16.12
CA ALA A 23 22.12 -2.10 16.76
C ALA A 23 21.16 -3.30 16.73
N THR A 24 21.43 -4.26 15.86
CA THR A 24 20.66 -5.49 15.66
C THR A 24 21.56 -6.61 15.14
N ASP A 25 21.16 -7.85 15.36
CA ASP A 25 21.83 -9.03 14.81
C ASP A 25 21.55 -9.22 13.31
N ILE A 26 20.64 -8.43 12.74
CA ILE A 26 20.36 -8.44 11.30
C ILE A 26 21.51 -7.76 10.54
N PRO A 27 22.10 -8.41 9.53
CA PRO A 27 23.17 -7.80 8.73
C PRO A 27 22.72 -6.48 8.10
N THR A 28 23.59 -5.47 8.16
CA THR A 28 23.33 -4.15 7.57
C THR A 28 23.05 -4.22 6.07
N GLU A 29 23.69 -5.15 5.36
CA GLU A 29 23.45 -5.41 3.94
C GLU A 29 21.98 -5.80 3.67
N SER A 30 21.41 -6.69 4.48
CA SER A 30 20.00 -7.08 4.37
C SER A 30 19.06 -5.90 4.61
N LEU A 31 19.36 -5.05 5.60
CA LEU A 31 18.55 -3.83 5.86
C LEU A 31 18.63 -2.83 4.70
N ASN A 32 19.81 -2.68 4.10
CA ASN A 32 20.02 -1.82 2.94
C ASN A 32 19.29 -2.37 1.71
N LEU A 33 19.27 -3.69 1.53
CA LEU A 33 18.49 -4.33 0.47
C LEU A 33 17.00 -4.03 0.64
N LEU A 34 16.44 -4.20 1.84
CA LEU A 34 15.04 -3.86 2.14
C LEU A 34 14.73 -2.39 1.87
N ARG A 35 15.64 -1.48 2.27
CA ARG A 35 15.50 -0.05 1.98
C ARG A 35 15.50 0.22 0.48
N ARG A 36 16.36 -0.46 -0.29
CA ARG A 36 16.44 -0.32 -1.75
C ARG A 36 15.13 -0.77 -2.40
N GLU A 37 14.61 -1.93 -2.02
CA GLU A 37 13.34 -2.43 -2.54
C GLU A 37 12.19 -1.47 -2.22
N PHE A 38 12.06 -1.02 -0.96
CA PHE A 38 11.03 -0.04 -0.62
C PHE A 38 11.18 1.26 -1.43
N SER A 39 12.40 1.79 -1.52
CA SER A 39 12.65 3.05 -2.22
C SER A 39 12.38 2.98 -3.72
N TYR A 40 12.57 1.81 -4.33
CA TYR A 40 12.30 1.54 -5.74
C TYR A 40 10.81 1.37 -6.04
N TRP A 41 10.08 0.59 -5.23
CA TRP A 41 8.68 0.25 -5.50
C TRP A 41 7.66 1.31 -5.05
N TYR A 42 8.02 2.18 -4.11
CA TYR A 42 7.16 3.28 -3.65
C TYR A 42 7.44 4.59 -4.42
N PRO A 43 6.42 5.42 -4.71
CA PRO A 43 5.05 5.38 -4.21
C PRO A 43 4.15 4.29 -4.83
N LEU A 44 3.03 3.99 -4.16
CA LEU A 44 2.03 3.09 -4.71
C LEU A 44 1.30 3.75 -5.89
N THR A 45 1.57 3.29 -7.11
CA THR A 45 0.97 3.85 -8.33
C THR A 45 -0.54 3.66 -8.41
N LEU A 46 -1.06 2.49 -8.01
CA LEU A 46 -2.50 2.22 -8.10
C LEU A 46 -3.03 1.32 -6.98
N ARG A 47 -4.12 1.74 -6.35
CA ARG A 47 -4.95 0.92 -5.45
C ARG A 47 -6.34 0.73 -6.06
N VAL A 48 -6.71 -0.50 -6.42
CA VAL A 48 -8.04 -0.84 -6.93
C VAL A 48 -8.87 -1.49 -5.82
N SER A 49 -10.12 -1.06 -5.64
CA SER A 49 -11.01 -1.60 -4.61
C SER A 49 -12.49 -1.35 -4.92
N GLY A 50 -13.38 -2.09 -4.24
CA GLY A 50 -14.82 -1.81 -4.27
C GLY A 50 -15.15 -0.43 -3.68
N LYS A 51 -16.20 0.20 -4.23
CA LYS A 51 -16.67 1.54 -3.81
C LYS A 51 -17.10 1.62 -2.34
N ASP A 52 -17.43 0.49 -1.74
CA ASP A 52 -17.80 0.34 -0.34
C ASP A 52 -16.66 0.69 0.63
N LEU A 53 -15.40 0.59 0.19
CA LEU A 53 -14.24 0.92 1.02
C LEU A 53 -13.82 2.40 0.95
N ILE A 54 -14.46 3.19 0.07
CA ILE A 54 -14.17 4.63 -0.07
C ILE A 54 -14.32 5.37 1.26
N PRO A 55 -15.47 5.31 1.98
CA PRO A 55 -15.68 6.12 3.18
C PRO A 55 -14.90 5.65 4.42
N ASN A 56 -14.14 4.55 4.33
CA ASN A 56 -13.41 3.96 5.45
C ASN A 56 -11.94 3.70 5.10
N HIS A 57 -11.60 2.48 4.70
CA HIS A 57 -10.24 2.01 4.45
C HIS A 57 -9.49 2.91 3.47
N LEU A 58 -10.09 3.33 2.36
CA LEU A 58 -9.39 4.18 1.39
C LEU A 58 -9.15 5.59 1.93
N THR A 59 -10.10 6.16 2.68
CA THR A 59 -9.89 7.41 3.41
C THR A 59 -8.76 7.28 4.44
N TYR A 60 -8.79 6.24 5.30
CA TYR A 60 -7.75 6.02 6.30
C TYR A 60 -6.39 5.72 5.67
N PHE A 61 -6.37 5.03 4.52
CA PHE A 61 -5.17 4.76 3.74
C PHE A 61 -4.48 6.06 3.34
N VAL A 62 -5.22 7.05 2.83
CA VAL A 62 -4.67 8.38 2.51
C VAL A 62 -4.18 9.09 3.77
N TYR A 63 -5.01 9.15 4.82
CA TYR A 63 -4.63 9.83 6.07
C TYR A 63 -3.34 9.26 6.68
N ASN A 64 -3.18 7.94 6.72
CA ASN A 64 -1.98 7.32 7.26
C ASN A 64 -0.75 7.61 6.40
N HIS A 65 -0.85 7.58 5.07
CA HIS A 65 0.30 7.90 4.21
C HIS A 65 0.76 9.35 4.39
N VAL A 66 -0.19 10.29 4.47
CA VAL A 66 0.14 11.71 4.71
C VAL A 66 0.72 11.92 6.11
N ALA A 67 0.21 11.23 7.13
CA ALA A 67 0.72 11.34 8.50
C ALA A 67 2.13 10.76 8.67
N ILE A 68 2.44 9.67 7.96
CA ILE A 68 3.74 8.98 8.03
C ILE A 68 4.79 9.72 7.19
N TRP A 69 4.43 10.18 5.99
CA TRP A 69 5.33 10.90 5.08
C TRP A 69 4.75 12.28 4.77
N PRO A 70 4.98 13.31 5.61
CA PRO A 70 4.28 14.59 5.48
C PRO A 70 4.68 15.43 4.26
N THR A 71 5.77 15.09 3.56
CA THR A 71 6.27 15.84 2.41
C THR A 71 5.39 15.64 1.17
N PRO A 72 4.69 16.69 0.67
CA PRO A 72 3.82 16.59 -0.50
C PRO A 72 4.62 16.42 -1.81
N ALA A 73 4.09 15.65 -2.77
CA ALA A 73 4.76 15.36 -4.04
C ALA A 73 4.96 16.57 -4.94
N ARG A 74 4.08 17.56 -4.87
CA ARG A 74 4.00 18.64 -5.85
C ARG A 74 3.29 19.83 -5.23
N THR A 75 4.05 20.84 -4.83
CA THR A 75 3.51 22.20 -4.78
C THR A 75 3.42 22.68 -6.22
N GLU A 76 2.25 23.14 -6.67
CA GLU A 76 2.09 23.73 -8.02
C GLU A 76 3.17 24.80 -8.24
N GLY A 77 3.99 24.62 -9.28
CA GLY A 77 5.10 25.51 -9.62
C GLY A 77 6.49 25.06 -9.16
N GLN A 78 6.63 23.97 -8.40
CA GLN A 78 7.93 23.39 -8.04
C GLN A 78 8.19 22.13 -8.87
N THR A 79 8.72 22.34 -10.08
CA THR A 79 9.25 21.29 -10.97
C THR A 79 10.72 21.00 -10.67
N GLU A 80 11.12 21.07 -9.41
CA GLU A 80 12.47 20.68 -9.02
C GLU A 80 12.36 19.65 -7.92
N SER A 81 12.85 18.45 -8.28
CA SER A 81 13.34 17.43 -7.35
C SER A 81 13.87 18.13 -6.11
N LEU A 82 13.25 17.86 -4.96
CA LEU A 82 13.84 18.22 -3.67
C LEU A 82 15.33 17.86 -3.74
N LEU A 83 16.19 18.87 -3.59
CA LEU A 83 17.65 18.75 -3.60
C LEU A 83 18.18 17.78 -2.52
N SER A 84 17.30 17.15 -1.74
CA SER A 84 17.55 16.09 -0.76
C SER A 84 17.31 14.65 -1.27
N GLY A 85 16.85 14.43 -2.51
CA GLY A 85 16.57 13.08 -3.02
C GLY A 85 15.37 12.39 -2.37
N GLU A 86 14.54 13.14 -1.64
CA GLU A 86 13.34 12.63 -0.99
C GLU A 86 12.14 12.69 -1.94
N TYR A 87 11.80 11.53 -2.51
CA TYR A 87 10.58 11.35 -3.31
C TYR A 87 9.34 11.31 -2.40
N CYS A 88 8.25 11.94 -2.83
CA CYS A 88 6.98 11.79 -2.13
C CYS A 88 6.48 10.36 -2.18
N ARG A 89 6.00 9.88 -1.03
CA ARG A 89 5.55 8.50 -0.81
C ARG A 89 4.03 8.38 -0.76
N TRP A 90 3.30 9.43 -1.16
CA TRP A 90 1.84 9.42 -1.20
C TRP A 90 1.34 8.53 -2.33
N PRO A 91 0.17 7.88 -2.17
CA PRO A 91 -0.43 7.08 -3.23
C PRO A 91 -0.72 7.93 -4.47
N GLU A 92 -0.39 7.44 -5.66
CA GLU A 92 -0.57 8.19 -6.90
C GLU A 92 -1.99 8.06 -7.47
N GLY A 93 -2.67 6.94 -7.22
CA GLY A 93 -3.98 6.67 -7.79
C GLY A 93 -4.83 5.66 -7.00
N ILE A 94 -6.13 5.91 -6.95
CA ILE A 94 -7.14 5.02 -6.37
C ILE A 94 -8.28 4.85 -7.37
N ARG A 95 -8.65 3.59 -7.68
CA ARG A 95 -9.77 3.26 -8.57
C ARG A 95 -10.84 2.46 -7.84
N GLY A 96 -12.04 3.03 -7.75
CA GLY A 96 -13.23 2.37 -7.21
C GLY A 96 -14.00 1.60 -8.28
N ASN A 97 -14.32 0.32 -8.03
CA ASN A 97 -15.26 -0.45 -8.86
C ASN A 97 -16.62 -0.65 -8.16
N GLY A 98 -17.67 -0.84 -8.96
CA GLY A 98 -18.98 -1.23 -8.47
C GLY A 98 -19.00 -2.66 -7.92
N HIS A 99 -20.06 -3.01 -7.20
CA HIS A 99 -20.29 -4.40 -6.81
C HIS A 99 -20.65 -5.23 -8.05
N LEU A 100 -20.09 -6.43 -8.12
CA LEU A 100 -20.39 -7.37 -9.19
C LEU A 100 -21.82 -7.89 -9.05
N LEU A 101 -22.55 -7.91 -10.16
CA LEU A 101 -23.86 -8.56 -10.28
C LEU A 101 -23.69 -9.90 -10.99
N LEU A 102 -24.54 -10.87 -10.66
CA LEU A 102 -24.62 -12.16 -11.34
C LEU A 102 -26.04 -12.32 -11.90
N ASN A 103 -26.15 -12.52 -13.21
CA ASN A 103 -27.44 -12.55 -13.93
C ASN A 103 -28.30 -11.30 -13.67
N SER A 104 -27.68 -10.12 -13.67
CA SER A 104 -28.30 -8.81 -13.36
C SER A 104 -28.86 -8.67 -11.94
N GLU A 105 -28.59 -9.64 -11.06
CA GLU A 105 -29.03 -9.61 -9.67
C GLU A 105 -27.85 -9.55 -8.69
N LYS A 106 -28.14 -9.11 -7.47
CA LYS A 106 -27.16 -9.07 -6.38
C LYS A 106 -26.77 -10.50 -6.01
N MET A 107 -25.47 -10.78 -5.98
CA MET A 107 -24.97 -12.06 -5.50
C MET A 107 -25.35 -12.28 -4.02
N SER A 108 -26.03 -13.38 -3.74
CA SER A 108 -26.40 -13.79 -2.39
C SER A 108 -26.43 -15.31 -2.27
N LYS A 109 -25.84 -15.84 -1.18
CA LYS A 109 -25.87 -17.27 -0.89
C LYS A 109 -27.29 -17.78 -0.59
N SER A 110 -28.14 -16.94 0.00
CA SER A 110 -29.50 -17.34 0.40
C SER A 110 -30.47 -17.50 -0.77
N THR A 111 -30.25 -16.78 -1.88
CA THR A 111 -31.11 -16.87 -3.08
C THR A 111 -30.62 -17.94 -4.06
N GLY A 112 -29.52 -18.65 -3.75
CA GLY A 112 -28.85 -19.56 -4.66
C GLY A 112 -28.06 -18.88 -5.79
N ASN A 113 -28.16 -17.54 -5.92
CA ASN A 113 -27.43 -16.75 -6.91
C ASN A 113 -26.05 -16.34 -6.38
N PHE A 114 -25.18 -17.33 -6.23
CA PHE A 114 -23.81 -17.13 -5.75
C PHE A 114 -22.86 -18.07 -6.45
N LEU A 115 -21.69 -17.55 -6.82
CA LEU A 115 -20.70 -18.31 -7.55
C LEU A 115 -19.30 -17.91 -7.06
N THR A 116 -18.55 -18.89 -6.58
CA THR A 116 -17.17 -18.67 -6.10
C THR A 116 -16.20 -18.61 -7.27
N LEU A 117 -15.05 -17.95 -7.10
CA LEU A 117 -14.01 -17.88 -8.13
C LEU A 117 -13.63 -19.26 -8.68
N ARG A 118 -13.48 -20.26 -7.80
CA ARG A 118 -13.18 -21.63 -8.20
C ARG A 118 -14.25 -22.23 -9.10
N GLN A 119 -15.52 -22.09 -8.71
CA GLN A 119 -16.65 -22.56 -9.52
C GLN A 119 -16.76 -21.80 -10.85
N SER A 120 -16.38 -20.52 -10.89
CA SER A 120 -16.35 -19.74 -12.15
C SER A 120 -15.35 -20.36 -13.12
N ILE A 121 -14.13 -20.61 -12.65
CA ILE A 121 -13.04 -21.15 -13.46
C ILE A 121 -13.36 -22.57 -13.94
N GLU A 122 -13.89 -23.43 -13.07
CA GLU A 122 -14.26 -24.80 -13.43
C GLU A 122 -15.39 -24.84 -14.49
N ARG A 123 -16.28 -23.84 -14.50
CA ARG A 123 -17.43 -23.78 -15.42
C ARG A 123 -17.14 -23.07 -16.74
N PHE A 124 -16.28 -22.05 -16.74
CA PHE A 124 -16.08 -21.14 -17.87
C PHE A 124 -14.62 -20.97 -18.30
N SER A 125 -13.67 -21.66 -17.67
CA SER A 125 -12.22 -21.43 -17.80
C SER A 125 -11.74 -20.10 -17.20
N ALA A 126 -10.44 -19.83 -17.28
CA ALA A 126 -9.80 -18.66 -16.65
C ALA A 126 -9.73 -17.44 -17.57
N ASP A 127 -9.77 -17.65 -18.88
CA ASP A 127 -9.80 -16.60 -19.90
C ASP A 127 -11.21 -15.96 -19.99
#